data_AF-A0A969NJK1-F1
#
_entry.id   AF-A0A969NJK1-F1
#
_cell.length_a   1.000
_cell.length_b   1.000
_cell.length_c   1.000
_cell.angle_alpha   90.00
_cell.angle_beta   90.00
_cell.angle_gamma   90.00
#
_symmetry.space_group_name_H-M   'P 1'
#
loop_
_entity.id
_entity.type
_entity.pdbx_description
1 polymer ?
#
loop_
_entity_poly.entity_id
_entity_poly.type
_entity_poly.pdbx_seq_one_letter_code
_entity_poly.pdbx_strand_id
1 'polypeptide(L)'
;MKDSFNHTDFEKEFFAKTKIHYSKSKEEVWSELDAKLGKTKQAKVIKVNFKKIISYSAAAVLIVSIGIFSFIRYYSINVYCPNGQHSAITLPDGSKVTLNANSQLSYHPYWWKYSRKLDFSGEAFFEVTKGDKFSVVSKNGTTSVLGTSFNIFARDNDYRVHCITGKVKVEKENSGVIILTQNEYTVFD
;
A
#
# COMPACT_ATOMS: atom_id res chain seq x y z
N MET A 1 -7.60 -32.03 -80.03
CA MET A 1 -6.89 -31.40 -78.89
C MET A 1 -7.65 -31.73 -77.61
N LYS A 2 -7.27 -32.83 -76.94
CA LYS A 2 -7.56 -33.20 -75.54
C LYS A 2 -7.11 -34.65 -75.36
N ASP A 3 -5.80 -34.85 -75.32
CA ASP A 3 -5.24 -36.12 -74.85
C ASP A 3 -5.38 -36.09 -73.33
N SER A 4 -6.36 -36.85 -72.82
CA SER A 4 -6.54 -37.07 -71.39
C SER A 4 -5.36 -37.89 -70.87
N PHE A 5 -4.35 -37.19 -70.37
CA PHE A 5 -3.22 -37.80 -69.67
C PHE A 5 -3.76 -38.55 -68.45
N ASN A 6 -3.76 -39.88 -68.53
CA ASN A 6 -4.32 -40.75 -67.50
C ASN A 6 -3.30 -40.85 -66.35
N HIS A 7 -3.38 -39.91 -65.41
CA HIS A 7 -2.40 -39.68 -64.33
C HIS A 7 -2.04 -40.95 -63.54
N THR A 8 -2.99 -41.87 -63.38
CA THR A 8 -2.82 -43.15 -62.69
C THR A 8 -1.83 -44.11 -63.36
N ASP A 9 -1.69 -44.06 -64.68
CA ASP A 9 -0.80 -44.98 -65.40
C ASP A 9 0.65 -44.49 -65.31
N PHE A 10 0.86 -43.17 -65.37
CA PHE A 10 2.17 -42.56 -65.11
C PHE A 10 2.65 -42.82 -63.68
N GLU A 11 1.79 -42.64 -62.67
CA GLU A 11 2.17 -42.92 -61.27
C GLU A 11 2.54 -44.40 -61.08
N LYS A 12 1.73 -45.33 -61.60
CA LYS A 12 2.04 -46.76 -61.52
C LYS A 12 3.37 -47.10 -62.19
N GLU A 13 3.65 -46.53 -63.35
CA GLU A 13 4.90 -46.79 -64.07
C GLU A 13 6.11 -46.12 -63.40
N PHE A 14 5.94 -44.90 -62.88
CA PHE A 14 6.96 -44.15 -62.15
C PHE A 14 7.35 -44.88 -60.86
N PHE A 15 6.38 -45.26 -60.03
CA PHE A 15 6.64 -46.01 -58.80
C PHE A 15 7.11 -47.44 -59.05
N ALA A 16 6.72 -48.09 -60.16
CA ALA A 16 7.24 -49.39 -60.55
C ALA A 16 8.72 -49.34 -60.95
N LYS A 17 9.17 -48.23 -61.57
CA LYS A 17 10.58 -48.04 -61.99
C LYS A 17 11.47 -47.45 -60.89
N THR A 18 10.92 -46.67 -59.96
CA THR A 18 11.68 -46.19 -58.79
C THR A 18 11.68 -47.24 -57.67
N LYS A 19 12.53 -48.26 -57.80
CA LYS A 19 12.91 -49.06 -56.62
C LYS A 19 13.74 -48.18 -55.70
N ILE A 20 13.11 -47.63 -54.65
CA ILE A 20 13.83 -46.88 -53.62
C ILE A 20 14.80 -47.85 -52.96
N HIS A 21 16.09 -47.69 -53.27
CA HIS A 21 17.13 -48.46 -52.61
C HIS A 21 17.39 -47.82 -51.26
N TYR A 22 16.77 -48.37 -50.23
CA TYR A 22 17.14 -48.05 -48.86
C TYR A 22 18.57 -48.55 -48.63
N SER A 23 19.45 -47.64 -48.19
CA SER A 23 20.85 -47.97 -47.89
C SER A 23 21.01 -48.75 -46.59
N LYS A 24 19.96 -48.74 -45.75
CA LYS A 24 19.91 -49.43 -44.47
C LYS A 24 18.69 -50.33 -44.40
N SER A 25 18.83 -51.48 -43.76
CA SER A 25 17.70 -52.35 -43.49
C SER A 25 16.74 -51.70 -42.50
N LYS A 26 15.49 -52.17 -42.48
CA LYS A 26 14.48 -51.70 -41.51
C LYS A 26 15.02 -51.88 -40.08
N GLU A 27 15.71 -52.99 -39.84
CA GLU A 27 16.32 -53.39 -38.58
C GLU A 27 17.46 -52.44 -38.16
N GLU A 28 18.30 -51.99 -39.11
CA GLU A 28 19.34 -50.98 -38.85
C GLU A 28 18.74 -49.61 -38.52
N VAL A 29 17.66 -49.22 -39.20
CA VAL A 29 16.95 -47.96 -38.93
C VAL A 29 16.33 -47.98 -37.53
N TRP A 30 15.67 -49.09 -37.14
CA TRP A 30 15.13 -49.25 -35.79
C TRP A 30 16.23 -49.29 -34.72
N SER A 31 17.34 -49.99 -34.98
CA SER A 31 18.49 -50.04 -34.07
C SER A 31 19.12 -48.67 -33.84
N GLU A 32 19.27 -47.85 -34.89
CA GLU A 32 19.82 -46.49 -34.77
C GLU A 32 18.86 -45.55 -34.01
N LEU A 33 17.54 -45.70 -34.23
CA LEU A 33 16.53 -44.95 -33.49
C LEU A 33 16.54 -45.33 -32.00
N ASP A 34 16.55 -46.61 -31.66
CA ASP A 34 16.64 -47.09 -30.27
C ASP A 34 17.94 -46.62 -29.60
N ALA A 35 19.06 -46.64 -30.33
CA ALA A 35 20.34 -46.15 -29.85
C ALA A 35 20.34 -44.63 -29.58
N LYS A 36 19.55 -43.85 -30.34
CA LYS A 36 19.37 -42.41 -30.14
C LYS A 36 18.36 -42.11 -29.03
N LEU A 37 17.27 -42.87 -28.93
CA LEU A 37 16.25 -42.73 -27.89
C LEU A 37 16.80 -43.12 -26.51
N GLY A 38 17.64 -44.15 -26.43
CA GLY A 38 18.36 -44.51 -25.20
C GLY A 38 19.34 -43.42 -24.72
N LYS A 39 19.69 -42.45 -25.58
CA LYS A 39 20.62 -41.34 -25.28
C LYS A 39 19.94 -39.99 -25.07
N THR A 40 18.60 -39.91 -25.02
CA THR A 40 17.96 -38.69 -24.54
C THR A 40 18.20 -38.61 -23.04
N LYS A 41 19.05 -37.65 -22.61
CA LYS A 41 19.29 -37.36 -21.18
C LYS A 41 17.93 -37.27 -20.49
N GLN A 42 17.60 -38.26 -19.66
CA GLN A 42 16.34 -38.24 -18.92
C GLN A 42 16.26 -36.92 -18.16
N ALA A 43 15.16 -36.19 -18.34
CA ALA A 43 14.96 -34.94 -17.64
C ALA A 43 15.11 -35.22 -16.13
N LYS A 44 16.04 -34.51 -15.48
CA LYS A 44 16.28 -34.69 -14.05
C LYS A 44 15.00 -34.32 -13.30
N VAL A 45 14.29 -35.31 -12.77
CA VAL A 45 13.08 -35.09 -11.98
C VAL A 45 13.47 -34.47 -10.65
N ILE A 46 13.23 -33.17 -10.49
CA ILE A 46 13.44 -32.45 -9.23
C ILE A 46 12.22 -32.68 -8.35
N LYS A 47 12.38 -33.46 -7.28
CA LYS A 47 11.34 -33.62 -6.26
C LYS A 47 11.26 -32.36 -5.41
N VAL A 48 10.25 -31.54 -5.67
CA VAL A 48 9.96 -30.35 -4.84
C VAL A 48 9.24 -30.74 -3.56
N ASN A 49 9.73 -30.27 -2.43
CA ASN A 49 9.06 -30.43 -1.14
C ASN A 49 8.01 -29.33 -0.99
N PHE A 50 6.80 -29.58 -1.50
CA PHE A 50 5.69 -28.62 -1.46
C PHE A 50 5.37 -28.11 -0.05
N LYS A 51 5.54 -28.93 1.00
CA LYS A 51 5.33 -28.48 2.39
C LYS A 51 6.33 -27.40 2.80
N LYS A 52 7.60 -27.53 2.39
CA LYS A 52 8.63 -26.49 2.62
C LYS A 52 8.35 -25.24 1.79
N ILE A 53 7.96 -25.40 0.53
CA ILE A 53 7.61 -24.25 -0.33
C ILE A 53 6.43 -23.49 0.26
N ILE A 54 5.38 -24.19 0.68
CA ILE A 54 4.22 -23.59 1.34
C ILE A 54 4.65 -22.91 2.65
N SER A 55 5.44 -23.57 3.49
CA SER A 55 5.93 -22.98 4.75
C SER A 55 6.76 -21.71 4.54
N TYR A 56 7.70 -21.70 3.59
CA TYR A 56 8.48 -20.50 3.28
C TYR A 56 7.63 -19.40 2.66
N SER A 57 6.69 -19.76 1.77
CA SER A 57 5.76 -18.79 1.19
C SER A 57 4.86 -18.16 2.26
N ALA A 58 4.38 -18.94 3.22
CA ALA A 58 3.58 -18.44 4.33
C ALA A 58 4.39 -17.48 5.22
N ALA A 59 5.64 -17.82 5.54
CA ALA A 59 6.53 -16.94 6.29
C ALA A 59 6.82 -15.63 5.54
N ALA A 60 7.06 -15.70 4.22
CA ALA A 60 7.30 -14.51 3.39
C ALA A 60 6.07 -13.58 3.36
N VAL A 61 4.87 -14.15 3.22
CA VAL A 61 3.61 -13.38 3.25
C VAL A 61 3.42 -12.68 4.60
N LEU A 62 3.73 -13.37 5.71
CA LEU A 62 3.65 -12.76 7.04
C LEU A 62 4.61 -11.57 7.18
N ILE A 63 5.86 -11.72 6.74
CA ILE A 63 6.86 -10.64 6.78
C ILE A 63 6.40 -9.44 5.95
N VAL A 64 5.92 -9.67 4.72
CA VAL A 64 5.41 -8.61 3.85
C VAL A 64 4.18 -7.94 4.47
N SER A 65 3.26 -8.71 5.04
CA SER A 65 2.04 -8.18 5.68
C SER A 65 2.37 -7.32 6.89
N ILE A 66 3.31 -7.77 7.74
CA ILE A 66 3.78 -6.99 8.88
C ILE A 66 4.47 -5.70 8.42
N GLY A 67 5.27 -5.77 7.35
CA GLY A 67 5.92 -4.60 6.74
C GLY A 67 4.93 -3.56 6.24
N ILE A 68 3.94 -3.99 5.45
CA ILE A 68 2.87 -3.12 4.95
C ILE A 68 2.04 -2.54 6.10
N PHE A 69 1.64 -3.38 7.06
CA PHE A 69 0.88 -2.92 8.23
C PHE A 69 1.65 -1.87 9.03
N SER A 70 2.94 -2.11 9.28
CA SER A 70 3.82 -1.17 9.97
C SER A 70 3.96 0.13 9.19
N PHE A 71 4.13 0.06 7.87
CA PHE A 71 4.21 1.23 7.02
C PHE A 71 2.92 2.08 7.10
N ILE A 72 1.75 1.47 6.92
CA ILE A 72 0.45 2.15 7.04
C ILE A 72 0.31 2.79 8.43
N ARG A 73 0.73 2.09 9.49
CA ARG A 73 0.59 2.54 10.87
C ARG A 73 1.53 3.68 11.25
N TYR A 74 2.76 3.68 10.74
CA TYR A 74 3.82 4.59 11.20
C TYR A 74 4.19 5.69 10.20
N TYR A 75 3.83 5.56 8.92
CA TYR A 75 4.06 6.64 7.95
C TYR A 75 3.31 7.91 8.39
N SER A 76 4.04 9.02 8.52
CA SER A 76 3.49 10.31 8.92
C SER A 76 3.87 11.41 7.93
N ILE A 77 2.98 12.40 7.80
CA ILE A 77 3.25 13.65 7.12
C ILE A 77 3.48 14.72 8.18
N ASN A 78 4.56 15.48 8.03
CA ASN A 78 4.87 16.63 8.87
C ASN A 78 4.67 17.91 8.05
N VAL A 79 3.94 18.87 8.60
CA VAL A 79 3.71 20.18 8.00
C VAL A 79 4.29 21.23 8.93
N TYR A 80 5.19 22.06 8.41
CA TYR A 80 5.82 23.15 9.13
C TYR A 80 5.47 24.49 8.47
N CYS A 81 5.09 25.47 9.29
CA CYS A 81 4.84 26.84 8.88
C CYS A 81 5.99 27.73 9.37
N PRO A 82 6.81 28.30 8.47
CA PRO A 82 7.89 29.21 8.84
C PRO A 82 7.41 30.48 9.55
N ASN A 83 8.37 31.20 10.15
CA ASN A 83 8.12 32.52 10.71
C ASN A 83 7.59 33.50 9.65
N GLY A 84 6.65 34.36 10.05
CA GLY A 84 6.07 35.40 9.18
C GLY A 84 5.13 34.87 8.08
N GLN A 85 4.72 33.61 8.13
CA GLN A 85 3.82 32.99 7.15
C GLN A 85 2.64 32.32 7.85
N HIS A 86 1.56 32.09 7.09
CA HIS A 86 0.48 31.19 7.45
C HIS A 86 0.39 30.07 6.41
N SER A 87 0.01 28.87 6.84
CA SER A 87 -0.14 27.72 5.96
C SER A 87 -1.50 27.07 6.19
N ALA A 88 -2.26 26.87 5.10
CA ALA A 88 -3.54 26.20 5.14
C ALA A 88 -3.43 24.81 4.53
N ILE A 89 -3.88 23.79 5.26
CA ILE A 89 -3.92 22.40 4.79
C ILE A 89 -5.31 21.80 4.96
N THR A 90 -5.60 20.79 4.14
CA THR A 90 -6.80 19.95 4.27
C THR A 90 -6.37 18.55 4.69
N LEU A 91 -6.96 18.04 5.76
CA LEU A 91 -6.70 16.71 6.30
C LEU A 91 -7.49 15.63 5.52
N PRO A 92 -7.16 14.33 5.67
CA PRO A 92 -7.80 13.26 4.88
C PRO A 92 -9.32 13.11 5.08
N ASP A 93 -9.88 13.68 6.15
CA ASP A 93 -11.33 13.71 6.42
C ASP A 93 -12.03 15.00 5.95
N GLY A 94 -11.32 15.86 5.21
CA GLY A 94 -11.81 17.15 4.74
C GLY A 94 -11.75 18.27 5.79
N SER A 95 -11.28 18.00 7.01
CA SER A 95 -11.07 19.04 8.02
C SER A 95 -9.99 20.02 7.55
N LYS A 96 -10.16 21.31 7.84
CA LYS A 96 -9.21 22.35 7.45
C LYS A 96 -8.40 22.81 8.65
N VAL A 97 -7.12 23.05 8.44
CA VAL A 97 -6.21 23.57 9.47
C VAL A 97 -5.45 24.75 8.89
N THR A 98 -5.51 25.88 9.59
CA THR A 98 -4.71 27.07 9.29
C THR A 98 -3.66 27.22 10.38
N LEU A 99 -2.41 26.92 10.03
CA LEU A 99 -1.24 27.09 10.87
C LEU A 99 -0.80 28.56 10.87
N ASN A 100 -0.55 29.10 12.07
CA ASN A 100 0.13 30.37 12.23
C ASN A 100 1.66 30.19 12.10
N ALA A 101 2.39 31.30 12.03
CA ALA A 101 3.85 31.34 11.97
C ALA A 101 4.50 30.48 13.07
N ASN A 102 5.62 29.83 12.75
CA ASN A 102 6.36 28.96 13.67
C ASN A 102 5.46 27.91 14.34
N SER A 103 4.72 27.18 13.52
CA SER A 103 3.84 26.10 13.96
C SER A 103 4.07 24.86 13.12
N GLN A 104 3.86 23.71 13.74
CA GLN A 104 4.02 22.42 13.10
C GLN A 104 2.92 21.47 13.52
N LEU A 105 2.53 20.60 12.60
CA LEU A 105 1.68 19.47 12.89
C LEU A 105 2.20 18.22 12.19
N SER A 106 1.90 17.06 12.75
CA SER A 106 2.15 15.78 12.11
C SER A 106 0.93 14.87 12.22
N TYR A 107 0.69 14.06 11.19
CA TYR A 107 -0.44 13.13 11.17
C TYR A 107 -0.16 11.90 10.31
N HIS A 108 -0.93 10.84 10.54
CA HIS A 108 -0.80 9.57 9.81
C HIS A 108 -1.90 9.44 8.74
N PRO A 109 -1.65 9.80 7.48
CA PRO A 109 -2.68 9.83 6.45
C PRO A 109 -3.30 8.45 6.18
N TYR A 110 -2.48 7.39 6.13
CA TYR A 110 -2.95 6.04 5.85
C TYR A 110 -3.64 5.37 7.06
N TRP A 111 -3.42 5.88 8.27
CA TRP A 111 -4.07 5.41 9.49
C TRP A 111 -5.28 6.28 9.91
N TRP A 112 -5.56 7.35 9.16
CA TRP A 112 -6.53 8.39 9.54
C TRP A 112 -7.95 7.87 9.78
N LYS A 113 -8.38 6.89 8.97
CA LYS A 113 -9.70 6.23 9.12
C LYS A 113 -9.87 5.52 10.46
N TYR A 114 -8.77 5.06 11.05
CA TYR A 114 -8.78 4.36 12.35
C TYR A 114 -8.52 5.30 13.52
N SER A 115 -7.78 6.39 13.29
CA SER A 115 -7.46 7.38 14.33
C SER A 115 -7.22 8.75 13.71
N ARG A 116 -8.15 9.70 13.94
CA ARG A 116 -7.98 11.12 13.61
C ARG A 116 -7.16 11.82 14.70
N LYS A 117 -5.90 11.40 14.83
CA LYS A 117 -4.95 11.97 15.79
C LYS A 117 -3.85 12.71 15.03
N LEU A 118 -3.53 13.90 15.50
CA LEU A 118 -2.37 14.66 15.06
C LEU A 118 -1.53 15.10 16.26
N ASP A 119 -0.22 15.20 16.08
CA ASP A 119 0.68 15.82 17.05
C ASP A 119 0.95 17.26 16.61
N PHE A 120 0.98 18.19 17.55
CA PHE A 120 0.93 19.64 17.28
C PHE A 120 1.82 20.44 18.22
N SER A 121 2.43 21.50 17.68
CA SER A 121 3.16 22.53 18.42
C SER A 121 3.07 23.86 17.66
N GLY A 122 2.84 24.96 18.36
CA GLY A 122 2.63 26.28 17.76
C GLY A 122 1.21 26.81 17.96
N GLU A 123 0.70 27.53 16.97
CA GLU A 123 -0.66 28.08 16.98
C GLU A 123 -1.39 27.75 15.68
N ALA A 124 -2.64 27.30 15.81
CA ALA A 124 -3.44 26.95 14.64
C ALA A 124 -4.93 27.03 14.93
N PHE A 125 -5.66 27.39 13.88
CA PHE A 125 -7.10 27.33 13.81
C PHE A 125 -7.55 26.06 13.09
N PHE A 126 -8.48 25.33 13.69
CA PHE A 126 -9.00 24.07 13.20
C PHE A 126 -10.48 24.20 12.88
N GLU A 127 -10.88 23.75 11.69
CA GLU A 127 -12.27 23.56 11.28
C GLU A 127 -12.47 22.06 11.04
N VAL A 128 -12.96 21.36 12.07
CA VAL A 128 -13.04 19.90 12.05
C VAL A 128 -14.39 19.44 11.49
N THR A 129 -14.34 18.59 10.48
CA THR A 129 -15.53 17.92 9.93
C THR A 129 -16.18 17.05 10.99
N LYS A 130 -17.52 17.15 11.08
CA LYS A 130 -18.33 16.31 11.99
C LYS A 130 -18.10 14.82 11.72
N GLY A 131 -17.88 14.06 12.78
CA GLY A 131 -17.65 12.62 12.72
C GLY A 131 -17.16 12.07 14.06
N ASP A 132 -16.26 11.10 13.99
CA ASP A 132 -15.69 10.42 15.16
C ASP A 132 -14.71 11.32 15.94
N LYS A 133 -14.09 10.80 17.00
CA LYS A 133 -13.12 11.56 17.80
C LYS A 133 -11.96 12.08 16.96
N PHE A 134 -11.71 13.39 17.03
CA PHE A 134 -10.51 14.07 16.53
C PHE A 134 -9.68 14.54 17.70
N SER A 135 -8.38 14.26 17.71
CA SER A 135 -7.49 14.59 18.83
C SER A 135 -6.27 15.36 18.35
N VAL A 136 -6.08 16.55 18.89
CA VAL A 136 -4.86 17.34 18.77
C VAL A 136 -4.03 17.11 20.02
N VAL A 137 -2.90 16.43 19.86
CA VAL A 137 -1.98 16.14 20.96
C VAL A 137 -0.83 17.11 20.90
N SER A 138 -0.60 17.82 22.00
CA SER A 138 0.57 18.68 22.19
C SER A 138 1.33 18.23 23.42
N LYS A 139 2.52 18.78 23.63
CA LYS A 139 3.31 18.52 24.84
C LYS A 139 2.55 18.89 26.12
N ASN A 140 1.71 19.91 26.07
CA ASN A 140 1.09 20.53 27.25
C ASN A 140 -0.34 20.02 27.51
N GLY A 141 -0.90 19.20 26.61
CA GLY A 141 -2.25 18.71 26.73
C GLY A 141 -2.81 18.14 25.44
N THR A 142 -3.95 17.48 25.58
CA THR A 142 -4.73 16.90 24.48
C THR A 142 -6.06 17.63 24.37
N THR A 143 -6.36 18.10 23.16
CA THR A 143 -7.67 18.66 22.81
C THR A 143 -8.42 17.66 21.94
N SER A 144 -9.66 17.32 22.31
CA SER A 144 -10.52 16.37 21.59
C SER A 144 -11.85 16.98 21.20
N VAL A 145 -12.28 16.72 19.96
CA VAL A 145 -13.55 17.21 19.39
C VAL A 145 -14.23 16.16 18.52
N LEU A 146 -15.49 16.40 18.15
CA LEU A 146 -16.24 15.57 17.18
C LEU A 146 -16.57 16.32 15.88
N GLY A 147 -16.58 17.65 15.89
CA GLY A 147 -16.95 18.48 14.74
C GLY A 147 -17.20 19.91 15.19
N THR A 148 -16.10 20.66 15.29
CA THR A 148 -15.97 21.88 16.07
C THR A 148 -14.98 22.79 15.35
N SER A 149 -15.20 24.10 15.39
CA SER A 149 -14.19 25.09 15.03
C SER A 149 -13.54 25.65 16.29
N PHE A 150 -12.21 25.64 16.37
CA PHE A 150 -11.49 26.07 17.57
C PHE A 150 -10.06 26.50 17.25
N ASN A 151 -9.48 27.33 18.11
CA ASN A 151 -8.07 27.72 18.06
C ASN A 151 -7.30 27.01 19.17
N ILE A 152 -6.08 26.57 18.89
CA ILE A 152 -5.13 26.09 19.89
C ILE A 152 -3.85 26.92 19.78
N PHE A 153 -3.36 27.37 20.93
CA PHE A 153 -2.00 27.85 21.12
C PHE A 153 -1.28 26.88 22.07
N ALA A 154 -0.18 26.28 21.62
CA ALA A 154 0.60 25.29 22.35
C ALA A 154 2.08 25.53 22.09
N ARG A 155 2.68 26.49 22.81
CA ARG A 155 4.10 26.82 22.73
C ARG A 155 4.71 26.80 24.13
N ASP A 156 5.90 26.24 24.24
CA ASP A 156 6.62 26.12 25.51
C ASP A 156 5.76 25.45 26.59
N ASN A 157 5.37 26.17 27.66
CA ASN A 157 4.44 25.69 28.69
C ASN A 157 3.02 26.26 28.53
N ASP A 158 2.83 27.26 27.67
CA ASP A 158 1.54 27.90 27.45
C ASP A 158 0.64 26.99 26.62
N TYR A 159 -0.56 26.73 27.14
CA TYR A 159 -1.59 25.96 26.45
C TYR A 159 -2.94 26.65 26.55
N ARG A 160 -3.39 27.21 25.43
CA ARG A 160 -4.67 27.92 25.32
C ARG A 160 -5.52 27.28 24.26
N VAL A 161 -6.79 27.14 24.60
CA VAL A 161 -7.79 26.59 23.69
C VAL A 161 -9.00 27.50 23.71
N HIS A 162 -9.46 27.91 22.53
CA HIS A 162 -10.65 28.75 22.37
C HIS A 162 -11.64 28.04 21.44
N CYS A 163 -12.81 27.71 21.97
CA CYS A 163 -13.89 27.06 21.24
C CYS A 163 -14.74 28.11 20.50
N ILE A 164 -14.78 28.06 19.17
CA ILE A 164 -15.57 28.99 18.35
C ILE A 164 -16.96 28.41 18.05
N THR A 165 -17.08 27.11 17.81
CA THR A 165 -18.35 26.44 17.58
C THR A 165 -18.36 25.04 18.19
N GLY A 166 -19.52 24.54 18.63
CA GLY A 166 -19.63 23.17 19.14
C GLY A 166 -19.08 23.01 20.55
N LYS A 167 -18.33 21.91 20.79
CA LYS A 167 -17.75 21.57 22.10
C LYS A 167 -16.32 21.07 21.94
N VAL A 168 -15.49 21.40 22.93
CA VAL A 168 -14.08 21.00 22.99
C VAL A 168 -13.78 20.37 24.34
N LYS A 169 -13.26 19.15 24.36
CA LYS A 169 -12.67 18.55 25.55
C LYS A 169 -11.18 18.89 25.58
N VAL A 170 -10.72 19.51 26.66
CA VAL A 170 -9.30 19.79 26.91
C VAL A 170 -8.84 18.99 28.12
N GLU A 171 -7.72 18.30 27.99
CA GLU A 171 -7.17 17.42 29.02
C GLU A 171 -5.66 17.68 29.15
N LYS A 172 -5.23 18.13 30.32
CA LYS A 172 -3.82 18.38 30.66
C LYS A 172 -3.41 17.46 31.82
N GLU A 173 -2.20 16.91 31.73
CA GLU A 173 -1.65 16.05 32.78
C GLU A 173 -1.59 16.85 34.09
N ASN A 174 -2.23 16.32 35.15
CA ASN A 174 -2.36 16.95 36.47
C ASN A 174 -3.33 18.16 36.62
N SER A 175 -3.95 18.65 35.54
CA SER A 175 -4.95 19.74 35.64
C SER A 175 -6.40 19.29 35.40
N GLY A 176 -6.61 17.99 35.12
CA GLY A 176 -7.93 17.41 34.92
C GLY A 176 -8.48 17.65 33.52
N VAL A 177 -9.81 17.53 33.41
CA VAL A 177 -10.56 17.64 32.15
C VAL A 177 -11.47 18.86 32.21
N ILE A 178 -11.39 19.71 31.19
CA ILE A 178 -12.29 20.85 31.00
C ILE A 178 -13.08 20.64 29.71
N ILE A 179 -14.38 20.93 29.74
CA ILE A 179 -15.21 20.97 28.54
C ILE A 179 -15.54 22.43 28.25
N LEU A 180 -15.13 22.91 27.07
CA LEU A 180 -15.48 24.22 26.56
C LEU A 180 -16.68 24.10 25.63
N THR A 181 -17.63 25.01 25.78
CA THR A 181 -18.74 25.26 24.88
C THR A 181 -18.44 26.49 24.03
N GLN A 182 -19.41 26.93 23.23
CA GLN A 182 -19.20 27.98 22.25
C GLN A 182 -18.77 29.31 22.90
N ASN A 183 -17.72 29.93 22.35
CA ASN A 183 -17.08 31.18 22.82
C ASN A 183 -16.39 31.08 24.19
N GLU A 184 -16.20 29.87 24.73
CA GLU A 184 -15.40 29.66 25.94
C GLU A 184 -13.94 29.39 25.59
N TYR A 185 -13.05 29.85 26.46
CA TYR A 185 -11.62 29.62 26.35
C TYR A 185 -11.03 29.16 27.69
N THR A 186 -9.90 28.48 27.62
CA THR A 186 -9.09 28.12 28.79
C THR A 186 -7.64 28.48 28.54
N VAL A 187 -6.94 28.77 29.63
CA VAL A 187 -5.51 29.03 29.67
C VAL A 187 -4.91 28.11 30.72
N PHE A 188 -3.88 27.37 30.35
CA PHE A 188 -3.09 26.60 31.30
C PHE A 188 -1.65 27.10 31.25
N ASP A 189 -1.14 27.47 32.42
CA ASP A 189 0.26 27.85 32.65
C ASP A 189 1.17 26.63 32.87
#